data_AF-A0A2N5WV85-F1
#
_entry.id   AF-A0A2N5WV85-F1
#
_cell.length_a   1.000
_cell.length_b   1.000
_cell.length_c   1.000
_cell.angle_alpha   90.00
_cell.angle_beta   90.00
_cell.angle_gamma   90.00
#
_symmetry.space_group_name_H-M   'P 1'
#
loop_
_entity.id
_entity.type
_entity.pdbx_description
1 polymer ?
#
loop_
_entity_poly.entity_id
_entity_poly.type
_entity_poly.pdbx_seq_one_letter_code
_entity_poly.pdbx_strand_id
1 'polypeptide(L)'
;METTRLPFCTIVPPHITERLARSDDPRLREAARRTAGTDVLQRNARIAAQRARILPRAVERPPDPRPRRTVYDAGHRQALPGRRAR
;
A
#
# COMPACT_ATOMS: atom_id res chain seq x y z
N MET A 1 -21.19 -19.97 -13.74
CA MET A 1 -19.94 -19.84 -12.97
C MET A 1 -19.83 -18.39 -12.54
N GLU A 2 -20.18 -18.12 -11.28
CA GLU A 2 -20.23 -16.76 -10.75
C GLU A 2 -18.80 -16.30 -10.43
N THR A 3 -18.27 -15.39 -11.24
CA THR A 3 -16.96 -14.78 -11.01
C THR A 3 -17.10 -13.80 -9.85
N THR A 4 -16.81 -14.25 -8.64
CA THR A 4 -16.67 -13.36 -7.48
C THR A 4 -15.55 -12.36 -7.78
N ARG A 5 -15.91 -11.15 -8.23
CA ARG A 5 -14.97 -10.02 -8.31
C ARG A 5 -14.66 -9.59 -6.89
N LEU A 6 -13.56 -10.10 -6.35
CA LEU A 6 -12.99 -9.58 -5.12
C LEU A 6 -12.79 -8.06 -5.28
N PRO A 7 -13.24 -7.24 -4.33
CA PRO A 7 -13.03 -5.80 -4.41
C PRO A 7 -11.53 -5.52 -4.55
N PHE A 8 -11.15 -4.71 -5.54
CA PHE A 8 -9.80 -4.18 -5.65
C PHE A 8 -9.58 -3.20 -4.50
N CYS A 9 -9.12 -3.68 -3.35
CA CYS A 9 -8.67 -2.84 -2.25
C CYS A 9 -7.33 -2.19 -2.62
N THR A 10 -7.41 -1.09 -3.36
CA THR A 10 -6.31 -0.19 -3.72
C THR A 10 -6.72 1.22 -3.30
N ILE A 11 -5.82 1.98 -2.64
CA ILE A 11 -6.11 3.38 -2.26
C ILE A 11 -6.43 4.22 -3.51
N VAL A 12 -5.70 3.96 -4.60
CA VAL A 12 -5.96 4.54 -5.92
C VAL A 12 -6.28 3.39 -6.89
N PRO A 13 -7.45 3.38 -7.55
CA PRO A 13 -7.78 2.36 -8.54
C PRO A 13 -6.74 2.23 -9.67
N PRO A 14 -6.39 1.01 -10.12
CA PRO A 14 -5.35 0.80 -11.15
C PRO A 14 -5.61 1.56 -12.45
N HIS A 15 -6.86 1.59 -12.92
CA HIS A 15 -7.23 2.26 -14.17
C HIS A 15 -6.93 3.77 -14.15
N ILE A 16 -6.96 4.41 -12.97
CA ILE A 16 -6.60 5.83 -12.81
C ILE A 16 -5.10 5.99 -13.02
N THR A 17 -4.28 5.19 -12.32
CA THR A 17 -2.82 5.23 -12.48
C THR A 17 -2.37 4.85 -13.89
N GLU A 18 -3.05 3.89 -14.55
CA GLU A 18 -2.78 3.48 -15.93
C GLU A 18 -3.13 4.56 -16.96
N ARG A 19 -4.16 5.37 -16.69
CA ARG A 19 -4.50 6.53 -17.53
C ARG A 19 -3.45 7.62 -17.37
N LEU A 20 -3.05 7.93 -16.14
CA LEU A 20 -2.04 8.96 -15.84
C LEU A 20 -0.65 8.57 -16.38
N ALA A 21 -0.32 7.28 -16.40
CA ALA A 21 0.93 6.77 -17.01
C ALA A 21 1.03 6.98 -18.54
N ARG A 22 -0.06 7.43 -19.17
CA ARG A 22 -0.15 7.80 -20.58
C ARG A 22 -0.41 9.30 -20.79
N SER A 23 -0.32 10.11 -19.73
CA SER A 23 -0.47 11.57 -19.81
C SER A 23 0.65 12.20 -20.64
N ASP A 24 0.33 13.28 -21.34
CA ASP A 24 1.31 14.11 -22.05
C ASP A 24 2.23 14.85 -21.06
N ASP A 25 1.74 15.19 -19.87
CA ASP A 25 2.55 15.78 -18.80
C ASP A 25 3.59 14.74 -18.30
N PRO A 26 4.90 14.99 -18.51
CA PRO A 26 5.95 14.07 -18.07
C PRO A 26 5.94 13.82 -16.56
N ARG A 27 5.59 14.81 -15.74
CA ARG A 27 5.59 14.68 -14.27
C ARG A 27 4.51 13.71 -13.81
N LEU A 28 3.30 13.83 -14.37
CA LEU A 28 2.20 12.92 -14.08
C LEU A 28 2.50 11.52 -14.58
N ARG A 29 3.02 11.40 -15.80
CA ARG A 29 3.40 10.14 -16.41
C ARG A 29 4.42 9.37 -15.57
N GLU A 30 5.48 10.02 -15.13
CA GLU A 30 6.52 9.38 -14.32
C GLU A 30 6.04 9.01 -12.90
N ALA A 31 5.32 9.91 -12.24
CA ALA A 31 4.74 9.64 -10.92
C ALA A 31 3.79 8.44 -10.97
N ALA A 32 2.94 8.37 -11.99
CA ALA A 32 1.99 7.28 -12.16
C ALA A 32 2.68 5.94 -12.45
N ARG A 33 3.70 5.91 -13.32
CA ARG A 33 4.48 4.70 -13.61
C ARG A 33 5.17 4.15 -12.35
N ARG A 34 5.81 5.01 -11.55
CA ARG A 34 6.43 4.61 -10.28
C ARG A 34 5.41 4.08 -9.27
N THR A 35 4.26 4.74 -9.18
CA THR A 35 3.17 4.33 -8.27
C THR A 35 2.58 2.98 -8.68
N ALA A 36 2.28 2.78 -9.97
CA ALA A 36 1.74 1.52 -10.49
C ALA A 36 2.71 0.34 -10.27
N GLY A 37 4.01 0.54 -10.53
CA GLY A 37 5.01 -0.50 -10.24
C GLY A 37 5.06 -0.87 -8.75
N THR A 38 4.97 0.12 -7.87
CA THR A 38 4.95 -0.10 -6.41
C THR A 38 3.67 -0.82 -5.96
N ASP A 39 2.49 -0.44 -6.47
CA ASP A 39 1.21 -1.07 -6.12
C ASP A 39 1.20 -2.56 -6.47
N VAL A 40 1.67 -2.93 -7.67
CA VAL A 40 1.77 -4.33 -8.10
C VAL A 40 2.64 -5.14 -7.15
N LEU A 41 3.82 -4.63 -6.78
CA LEU A 41 4.73 -5.31 -5.85
C LEU A 41 4.07 -5.53 -4.48
N GLN A 42 3.44 -4.50 -3.91
CA GLN A 42 2.79 -4.58 -2.61
C GLN A 42 1.56 -5.49 -2.61
N ARG A 43 0.77 -5.45 -3.68
CA ARG A 43 -0.38 -6.35 -3.88
C ARG A 43 0.08 -7.80 -3.95
N ASN A 44 1.14 -8.09 -4.70
CA ASN A 44 1.69 -9.44 -4.80
C ASN A 44 2.23 -9.92 -3.45
N ALA A 45 2.94 -9.06 -2.71
CA ALA A 45 3.42 -9.38 -1.37
C ALA A 45 2.27 -9.71 -0.41
N ARG A 46 1.16 -8.95 -0.45
CA ARG A 46 -0.04 -9.23 0.36
C ARG A 46 -0.68 -10.58 0.00
N ILE A 47 -0.86 -10.86 -1.30
CA ILE A 47 -1.43 -12.14 -1.77
C ILE A 47 -0.52 -13.30 -1.34
N ALA A 48 0.80 -13.15 -1.47
CA ALA A 48 1.77 -14.14 -1.04
C ALA A 48 1.70 -14.40 0.47
N ALA A 49 1.66 -13.35 1.29
CA ALA A 49 1.51 -13.46 2.75
C ALA A 49 0.20 -14.15 3.16
N GLN A 50 -0.91 -13.83 2.50
CA GLN A 50 -2.21 -14.48 2.71
C GLN A 50 -2.15 -15.98 2.37
N ARG A 51 -1.56 -16.33 1.23
CA ARG A 51 -1.38 -17.74 0.81
C ARG A 51 -0.47 -18.51 1.78
N ALA A 52 0.59 -17.87 2.25
CA ALA A 52 1.52 -18.44 3.22
C ALA A 52 0.98 -18.46 4.66
N ARG A 53 -0.24 -17.96 4.91
CA ARG A 53 -0.84 -17.81 6.25
C ARG A 53 0.07 -17.06 7.23
N ILE A 54 0.86 -16.11 6.73
CA ILE A 54 1.69 -15.24 7.57
C ILE A 54 0.75 -14.23 8.23
N LEU A 55 0.39 -14.52 9.48
CA LEU A 55 -0.42 -13.62 10.29
C LEU A 55 0.49 -12.55 10.92
N PRO A 56 0.07 -11.27 10.94
CA PRO A 56 0.76 -10.28 11.75
C PRO A 56 0.74 -10.72 13.21
N ARG A 57 1.86 -10.53 13.92
CA ARG A 57 1.97 -10.83 15.34
C ARG A 57 0.87 -10.07 16.08
N ALA A 58 0.02 -10.81 16.81
CA ALA A 58 -0.99 -10.20 17.66
C ALA A 58 -0.30 -9.25 18.66
N VAL A 59 -0.74 -8.00 18.66
CA VAL A 59 -0.31 -7.00 19.64
C VAL A 59 -1.33 -7.03 20.76
N GLU A 60 -0.89 -7.17 22.01
CA GLU A 60 -1.79 -7.10 23.16
C GLU A 60 -2.57 -5.79 23.14
N ARG A 61 -3.88 -5.88 23.39
CA ARG A 61 -4.73 -4.69 23.49
C ARG A 61 -4.22 -3.87 24.69
N PRO A 62 -3.85 -2.60 24.49
CA PRO A 62 -3.42 -1.78 25.62
C PRO A 62 -4.54 -1.67 26.66
N PRO A 63 -4.19 -1.59 27.95
CA PRO A 63 -5.18 -1.45 29.04
C PRO A 63 -5.93 -0.12 28.98
N ASP A 64 -5.35 0.88 28.31
CA ASP A 64 -5.94 2.19 28.09
C ASP A 64 -6.76 2.19 26.79
N PRO A 65 -8.04 2.61 26.82
CA PRO A 65 -8.88 2.69 25.62
C PRO A 65 -8.42 3.76 24.62
N ARG A 66 -7.52 4.66 25.02
CA ARG A 66 -6.97 5.69 24.13
C ARG A 66 -5.99 5.09 23.11
N PRO A 67 -6.03 5.52 21.84
CA PRO A 67 -5.15 4.99 20.82
C PRO A 67 -3.69 5.36 21.08
N ARG A 68 -2.82 4.36 21.21
CA ARG A 68 -1.36 4.53 21.23
C ARG A 68 -0.85 4.58 19.79
N ARG A 69 -0.57 5.78 19.29
CA ARG A 69 -0.11 6.00 17.91
C ARG A 69 1.38 6.29 17.88
N THR A 70 2.10 5.57 17.03
CA THR A 70 3.48 5.87 16.67
C THR A 70 3.51 6.19 15.17
N VAL A 71 3.99 7.36 14.79
CA VAL A 71 4.07 7.82 13.41
C VAL A 71 5.53 7.90 12.99
N TYR A 72 5.84 7.37 11.82
CA TYR A 72 7.17 7.42 11.22
C TYR A 72 7.13 8.14 9.87
N ASP A 73 8.22 8.83 9.54
CA ASP A 73 8.47 9.45 8.25
C ASP A 73 9.51 8.63 7.47
N ALA A 74 9.14 8.20 6.26
CA ALA A 74 10.03 7.44 5.37
C ALA A 74 11.10 8.32 4.68
N GLY A 75 10.97 9.65 4.74
CA GLY A 75 11.93 10.60 4.17
C GLY A 75 12.07 10.47 2.66
N HIS A 76 10.95 10.52 1.94
CA HIS A 76 10.86 10.35 0.48
C HIS A 76 11.38 9.01 -0.08
N ARG A 77 11.59 8.02 0.79
CA ARG A 77 12.00 6.66 0.41
C ARG A 77 10.85 5.68 0.61
N GLN A 78 11.03 4.47 0.09
CA GLN A 78 10.10 3.36 0.26
C GLN A 78 10.49 2.42 1.41
N ALA A 79 11.62 2.70 2.08
CA ALA A 79 12.10 1.92 3.22
C ALA A 79 11.29 2.26 4.49
N LEU A 80 10.71 1.23 5.11
CA LEU A 80 9.93 1.34 6.35
C LEU A 80 10.75 0.85 7.55
N PRO A 81 10.49 1.33 8.79
CA PRO A 81 9.48 2.33 9.14
C PRO A 81 9.94 3.78 8.90
N GLY A 82 11.24 4.04 8.81
CA GLY A 82 11.81 5.38 8.69
C GLY A 82 12.12 6.03 10.05
N ARG A 83 12.10 7.37 10.11
CA ARG A 83 12.41 8.15 11.33
C ARG A 83 11.13 8.38 12.14
N ARG A 84 11.17 8.14 13.46
CA ARG A 84 10.03 8.43 14.33
C ARG A 84 9.72 9.93 14.34
N ALA A 85 8.46 10.27 14.10
CA ALA A 85 7.96 11.64 14.04
C ALA A 85 6.97 11.97 15.18
N ARG A 86 6.22 10.99 15.67
CA ARG A 86 5.28 11.12 16.81
C ARG A 86 5.14 9.81 17.57
#